data_AF-A0A820DCA6-F1
#
_entry.id   AF-A0A820DCA6-F1
#
_cell.length_a   1.000
_cell.length_b   1.000
_cell.length_c   1.000
_cell.angle_alpha   90.00
_cell.angle_beta   90.00
_cell.angle_gamma   90.00
#
_symmetry.space_group_name_H-M   'P 1'
#
loop_
_entity.id
_entity.type
_entity.pdbx_description
1 polymer ?
#
loop_
_entity_poly.entity_id
_entity_poly.type
_entity_poly.pdbx_seq_one_letter_code
_entity_poly.pdbx_strand_id
1 'polypeptide(L)'
;PSIHGYVRSPDGRWLYFTSYVVFMVTYIAMVCLKNAGRKFPLNFILLGILILSMGYMVLFNMGMISAHYEFESILIAVGITAFVCLGVTLFSFQTKYDFTSCLGIFFIMSLALLAFGIVCIFTYSRLMYTIYAGLGAVTFSIFLAVDTQLIIGGKRHEISAEDHVFASLMLYIDVVYIFLLCLAIENKIIL
;
A
#
# COMPACT_ATOMS: atom_id res chain seq x y z
N PRO A 1 -11.57 -21.85 -16.03
CA PRO A 1 -12.19 -20.50 -16.02
C PRO A 1 -11.19 -19.43 -16.46
N SER A 2 -11.54 -18.60 -17.44
CA SER A 2 -10.72 -17.43 -17.79
C SER A 2 -10.74 -16.43 -16.63
N ILE A 3 -9.62 -15.74 -16.39
CA ILE A 3 -9.51 -14.77 -15.28
C ILE A 3 -10.60 -13.70 -15.37
N HIS A 4 -10.95 -13.28 -16.59
CA HIS A 4 -11.99 -12.28 -16.85
C HIS A 4 -13.40 -12.78 -16.49
N GLY A 5 -13.67 -14.08 -16.67
CA GLY A 5 -14.94 -14.68 -16.27
C GLY A 5 -15.08 -14.77 -14.75
N TYR A 6 -13.98 -15.06 -14.06
CA TYR A 6 -13.95 -15.12 -12.59
C TYR A 6 -14.07 -13.75 -11.94
N VAL A 7 -13.37 -12.74 -12.45
CA VAL A 7 -13.42 -11.36 -11.90
C VAL A 7 -14.83 -10.75 -12.03
N ARG A 8 -15.58 -11.11 -13.07
CA ARG A 8 -16.97 -10.66 -13.27
C ARG A 8 -18.00 -11.50 -12.50
N SER A 9 -17.63 -12.68 -12.01
CA SER A 9 -18.57 -13.55 -11.32
C SER A 9 -18.98 -12.94 -9.96
N PRO A 10 -20.19 -13.27 -9.45
CA PRO A 10 -20.58 -12.91 -8.09
C PRO A 10 -19.57 -13.45 -7.07
N ASP A 11 -19.12 -14.69 -7.24
CA ASP A 11 -18.20 -15.36 -6.33
C ASP A 11 -16.85 -14.66 -6.22
N GLY A 12 -16.30 -14.17 -7.34
CA GLY A 12 -15.06 -13.40 -7.35
C GLY A 12 -15.20 -12.07 -6.60
N ARG A 13 -16.32 -11.37 -6.77
CA ARG A 13 -16.61 -10.12 -6.04
C ARG A 13 -16.79 -10.35 -4.54
N TRP A 14 -17.50 -11.41 -4.15
CA TRP A 14 -17.63 -11.78 -2.74
C TRP A 14 -16.28 -12.07 -2.11
N LEU A 15 -15.44 -12.87 -2.78
CA LEU A 15 -14.10 -13.18 -2.31
C LEU A 15 -13.24 -11.91 -2.16
N TYR A 16 -13.35 -10.96 -3.10
CA TYR A 16 -12.69 -9.66 -3.01
C TYR A 16 -13.13 -8.84 -1.79
N PHE A 17 -14.43 -8.73 -1.51
CA PHE A 17 -14.87 -8.03 -0.30
C PHE A 17 -14.44 -8.77 0.98
N THR A 18 -14.48 -10.11 0.99
CA THR A 18 -14.01 -10.88 2.14
C THR A 18 -12.51 -10.69 2.39
N SER A 19 -11.69 -10.58 1.34
CA SER A 19 -10.26 -10.34 1.51
C SER A 19 -9.97 -8.98 2.15
N TYR A 20 -10.75 -7.94 1.83
CA TYR A 20 -10.66 -6.63 2.51
C TYR A 20 -11.00 -6.74 4.00
N VAL A 21 -12.08 -7.46 4.34
CA VAL A 21 -12.49 -7.65 5.74
C VAL A 21 -11.43 -8.43 6.51
N VAL A 22 -10.91 -9.51 5.93
CA VAL A 22 -9.83 -10.32 6.53
C VAL A 22 -8.58 -9.48 6.73
N PHE A 23 -8.20 -8.67 5.73
CA PHE A 23 -7.05 -7.77 5.83
C PHE A 23 -7.25 -6.79 7.00
N MET A 24 -8.39 -6.10 7.06
CA MET A 24 -8.64 -5.08 8.08
C MET A 24 -8.70 -5.66 9.49
N VAL A 25 -9.40 -6.78 9.69
CA VAL A 25 -9.49 -7.45 10.99
C VAL A 25 -8.11 -7.94 11.45
N THR A 26 -7.34 -8.54 10.55
CA THR A 26 -5.99 -9.06 10.88
C THR A 26 -5.02 -7.92 11.18
N TYR A 27 -5.10 -6.81 10.43
CA TYR A 27 -4.29 -5.62 10.65
C TYR A 27 -4.60 -4.97 12.00
N ILE A 28 -5.88 -4.75 12.31
CA ILE A 28 -6.31 -4.23 13.62
C ILE A 28 -5.87 -5.18 14.74
N ALA A 29 -6.00 -6.49 14.56
CA ALA A 29 -5.55 -7.47 15.54
C ALA A 29 -4.04 -7.34 15.82
N MET A 30 -3.20 -7.18 14.80
CA MET A 30 -1.76 -6.95 15.02
C MET A 30 -1.47 -5.63 15.76
N VAL A 31 -2.13 -4.55 15.38
CA VAL A 31 -1.92 -3.21 15.97
C VAL A 31 -2.39 -3.16 17.43
N CYS A 32 -3.59 -3.67 17.70
CA CYS A 32 -4.22 -3.62 19.02
C CYS A 32 -3.70 -4.72 19.96
N LEU A 33 -3.34 -5.89 19.44
CA LEU A 33 -2.84 -7.02 20.22
C LEU A 33 -1.34 -7.20 20.01
N LYS A 34 -0.53 -6.33 20.64
CA LYS A 34 0.95 -6.42 20.57
C LYS A 34 1.48 -7.82 20.94
N ASN A 35 0.83 -8.50 21.88
CA ASN A 35 1.17 -9.87 22.24
C ASN A 35 1.02 -10.87 21.08
N ALA A 36 0.04 -10.66 20.20
CA ALA A 36 -0.16 -11.49 19.02
C ALA A 36 0.89 -11.21 17.94
N GLY A 37 1.25 -9.92 17.75
CA GLY A 37 2.26 -9.49 16.78
C GLY A 37 3.71 -9.85 17.16
N ARG A 38 4.00 -10.12 18.44
CA ARG A 38 5.35 -10.45 18.94
C ARG A 38 5.58 -11.93 19.23
N LYS A 39 4.51 -12.72 19.41
CA LYS A 39 4.65 -14.12 19.85
C LYS A 39 4.85 -15.05 18.65
N PHE A 40 5.96 -15.78 18.65
CA PHE A 40 6.19 -16.88 17.72
C PHE A 40 5.28 -18.08 18.05
N PRO A 41 4.69 -18.79 17.06
CA PRO A 41 4.74 -18.54 15.60
C PRO A 41 3.60 -17.65 15.08
N LEU A 42 2.78 -17.11 15.99
CA LEU A 42 1.52 -16.44 15.65
C LEU A 42 1.73 -15.19 14.79
N ASN A 43 2.80 -14.43 15.04
CA ASN A 43 3.19 -13.27 14.25
C ASN A 43 3.35 -13.56 12.75
N PHE A 44 4.03 -14.66 12.39
CA PHE A 44 4.22 -15.07 10.98
C PHE A 44 2.94 -15.58 10.34
N ILE A 45 2.07 -16.25 11.12
CA ILE A 45 0.76 -16.70 10.62
C ILE A 45 -0.11 -15.50 10.27
N LEU A 46 -0.21 -14.51 11.17
CA LEU A 46 -0.96 -13.28 10.91
C LEU A 46 -0.37 -12.50 9.72
N LEU A 47 0.96 -12.45 9.61
CA LEU A 47 1.64 -11.82 8.47
C LEU A 47 1.30 -12.54 7.15
N GLY A 48 1.32 -13.87 7.15
CA GLY A 48 0.93 -14.67 5.99
C GLY A 48 -0.52 -14.42 5.57
N ILE A 49 -1.45 -14.33 6.51
CA ILE A 49 -2.86 -13.99 6.24
C ILE A 49 -2.98 -12.59 5.62
N LEU A 50 -2.22 -11.60 6.12
CA LEU A 50 -2.21 -10.25 5.55
C LEU A 50 -1.63 -10.21 4.13
N ILE A 51 -0.50 -10.87 3.90
CA ILE A 51 0.13 -10.92 2.58
C ILE A 51 -0.78 -11.64 1.57
N LEU A 52 -1.42 -12.74 1.96
CA LEU A 52 -2.32 -13.48 1.08
C LEU A 52 -3.60 -12.69 0.76
N SER A 53 -4.20 -12.04 1.76
CA SER A 53 -5.39 -11.21 1.56
C SER A 53 -5.10 -10.00 0.68
N MET A 54 -4.01 -9.26 0.96
CA MET A 54 -3.59 -8.13 0.13
C MET A 54 -3.16 -8.57 -1.28
N GLY A 55 -2.43 -9.68 -1.39
CA GLY A 55 -2.04 -10.26 -2.68
C GLY A 55 -3.25 -10.62 -3.54
N TYR A 56 -4.28 -11.21 -2.94
CA TYR A 56 -5.55 -11.47 -3.63
C TYR A 56 -6.24 -10.18 -4.09
N MET A 57 -6.27 -9.14 -3.23
CA MET A 57 -6.83 -7.84 -3.58
C MET A 57 -6.11 -7.21 -4.78
N VAL A 58 -4.78 -7.22 -4.77
CA VAL A 58 -3.95 -6.72 -5.87
C VAL A 58 -4.22 -7.51 -7.15
N LEU A 59 -4.22 -8.84 -7.08
CA LEU A 59 -4.48 -9.72 -8.21
C LEU A 59 -5.88 -9.48 -8.80
N PHE A 60 -6.90 -9.32 -7.96
CA PHE A 60 -8.26 -9.04 -8.41
C PHE A 60 -8.35 -7.66 -9.10
N ASN A 61 -7.72 -6.62 -8.54
CA ASN A 61 -7.62 -5.30 -9.17
C ASN A 61 -6.93 -5.39 -10.54
N MET A 62 -5.79 -6.10 -10.62
CA MET A 62 -5.11 -6.37 -11.89
C MET A 62 -6.00 -7.15 -12.85
N GLY A 63 -6.80 -8.11 -12.40
CA GLY A 63 -7.72 -8.87 -13.24
C GLY A 63 -8.87 -8.03 -13.80
N MET A 64 -9.35 -7.03 -13.05
CA MET A 64 -10.32 -6.04 -13.52
C MET A 64 -9.70 -5.13 -14.59
N ILE A 65 -8.46 -4.71 -14.34
CA ILE A 65 -7.66 -3.83 -15.20
C ILE A 65 -7.29 -4.56 -16.49
N SER A 66 -6.73 -5.77 -16.41
CA SER A 66 -6.23 -6.60 -17.53
C SER A 66 -7.26 -6.89 -18.63
N ALA A 67 -8.56 -6.69 -18.41
CA ALA A 67 -9.53 -6.67 -19.50
C ALA A 67 -9.29 -5.54 -20.53
N HIS A 68 -8.42 -4.58 -20.20
CA HIS A 68 -8.17 -3.34 -20.94
C HIS A 68 -6.69 -2.99 -21.18
N TYR A 69 -5.71 -3.69 -20.57
CA TYR A 69 -4.29 -3.28 -20.61
C TYR A 69 -3.33 -4.40 -20.99
N GLU A 70 -2.23 -3.99 -21.63
CA GLU A 70 -1.13 -4.85 -22.04
C GLU A 70 -0.17 -5.14 -20.89
N PHE A 71 0.49 -6.29 -20.96
CA PHE A 71 1.49 -6.73 -19.98
C PHE A 71 2.63 -5.71 -19.78
N GLU A 72 2.92 -4.90 -20.81
CA GLU A 72 3.94 -3.87 -20.79
C GLU A 72 3.66 -2.76 -19.77
N SER A 73 2.41 -2.30 -19.64
CA SER A 73 2.05 -1.25 -18.67
C SER A 73 2.28 -1.68 -17.22
N ILE A 74 2.07 -2.97 -16.93
CA ILE A 74 2.31 -3.54 -15.60
C ILE A 74 3.82 -3.56 -15.30
N LEU A 75 4.63 -3.98 -16.26
CA LEU A 75 6.10 -3.98 -16.13
C LEU A 75 6.67 -2.58 -15.90
N ILE A 76 6.16 -1.57 -16.63
CA ILE A 76 6.56 -0.17 -16.44
C ILE A 76 6.21 0.29 -15.03
N ALA A 77 4.98 0.03 -14.56
CA ALA A 77 4.57 0.39 -13.20
C ALA A 77 5.43 -0.29 -12.12
N VAL A 78 5.80 -1.56 -12.30
CA VAL A 78 6.75 -2.26 -11.42
C VAL A 78 8.13 -1.57 -11.44
N GLY A 79 8.64 -1.23 -12.62
CA GLY A 79 9.92 -0.54 -12.77
C GLY A 79 9.97 0.83 -12.09
N ILE A 80 8.92 1.64 -12.29
CA ILE A 80 8.78 2.95 -11.63
C ILE A 80 8.70 2.77 -10.11
N THR A 81 7.90 1.84 -9.63
CA THR A 81 7.76 1.55 -8.19
C THR A 81 9.10 1.15 -7.60
N ALA A 82 9.82 0.22 -8.24
CA ALA A 82 11.13 -0.22 -7.76
C ALA A 82 12.12 0.95 -7.69
N PHE A 83 12.15 1.80 -8.72
CA PHE A 83 12.98 2.99 -8.74
C PHE A 83 12.65 3.97 -7.61
N VAL A 84 11.36 4.29 -7.41
CA VAL A 84 10.89 5.18 -6.35
C VAL A 84 11.22 4.60 -4.98
N CYS A 85 10.89 3.33 -4.73
CA CYS A 85 11.13 2.68 -3.45
C CYS A 85 12.62 2.62 -3.11
N LEU A 86 13.48 2.25 -4.07
CA LEU A 86 14.93 2.24 -3.86
C LEU A 86 15.48 3.65 -3.62
N GLY A 87 15.07 4.64 -4.44
CA GLY A 87 15.49 6.03 -4.28
C GLY A 87 15.11 6.60 -2.92
N VAL A 88 13.87 6.38 -2.48
CA VAL A 88 13.36 6.79 -1.16
C VAL A 88 14.11 6.08 -0.04
N THR A 89 14.31 4.76 -0.15
CA THR A 89 15.02 3.97 0.88
C THR A 89 16.46 4.47 1.03
N LEU A 90 17.17 4.66 -0.09
CA LEU A 90 18.55 5.18 -0.09
C LEU A 90 18.63 6.60 0.47
N PHE A 91 17.66 7.45 0.16
CA PHE A 91 17.56 8.79 0.71
C PHE A 91 17.28 8.78 2.22
N SER A 92 16.48 7.83 2.69
CA SER A 92 16.08 7.70 4.10
C SER A 92 17.23 7.31 5.03
N PHE A 93 18.27 6.66 4.50
CA PHE A 93 19.52 6.41 5.24
C PHE A 93 20.28 7.70 5.61
N GLN A 94 19.98 8.83 4.96
CA GLN A 94 20.62 10.10 5.28
C GLN A 94 20.08 10.67 6.59
N THR A 95 20.96 10.92 7.55
CA THR A 95 20.60 11.45 8.87
C THR A 95 20.34 12.95 8.90
N LYS A 96 20.52 13.68 7.79
CA LYS A 96 20.36 15.15 7.76
C LYS A 96 18.91 15.62 7.85
N TYR A 97 17.97 14.83 7.31
CA TYR A 97 16.54 15.15 7.32
C TYR A 97 15.81 14.14 8.20
N ASP A 98 15.10 14.62 9.22
CA ASP A 98 14.32 13.79 10.13
C ASP A 98 12.82 13.94 9.85
N PHE A 99 12.25 13.01 9.08
CA PHE A 99 10.82 13.00 8.76
C PHE A 99 9.98 12.48 9.93
N THR A 100 10.57 11.71 10.85
CA THR A 100 9.86 11.15 12.04
C THR A 100 9.38 12.23 13.01
N SER A 101 9.96 13.44 12.94
CA SER A 101 9.53 14.59 13.75
C SER A 101 8.21 15.22 13.25
N CYS A 102 7.77 14.92 12.03
CA CYS A 102 6.60 15.51 11.37
C CYS A 102 5.40 14.56 11.23
N LEU A 103 5.37 13.46 12.00
CA LEU A 103 4.30 12.44 11.93
C LEU A 103 2.88 13.04 11.98
N GLY A 104 2.66 14.09 12.78
CA GLY A 104 1.36 14.78 12.87
C GLY A 104 0.92 15.45 11.56
N ILE A 105 1.86 15.98 10.77
CA ILE A 105 1.55 16.57 9.45
C ILE A 105 1.13 15.46 8.47
N PHE A 106 1.81 14.32 8.50
CA PHE A 106 1.48 13.20 7.63
C PHE A 106 0.15 12.55 7.97
N PHE A 107 -0.25 12.57 9.25
CA PHE A 107 -1.61 12.19 9.66
C PHE A 107 -2.69 13.12 9.08
N ILE A 108 -2.46 14.43 9.08
CA ILE A 108 -3.39 15.39 8.47
C ILE A 108 -3.44 15.18 6.94
N MET A 109 -2.28 14.94 6.32
CA MET A 109 -2.17 14.68 4.88
C MET A 109 -2.94 13.40 4.47
N SER A 110 -2.85 12.32 5.24
CA SER A 110 -3.64 11.10 4.96
C SER A 110 -5.14 11.31 5.14
N LEU A 111 -5.56 12.09 6.13
CA LEU A 111 -6.97 12.45 6.32
C LEU A 111 -7.50 13.29 5.15
N ALA A 112 -6.70 14.24 4.66
CA ALA A 112 -7.04 15.04 3.49
C ALA A 112 -7.14 14.18 2.22
N LEU A 113 -6.20 13.24 2.03
CA LEU A 113 -6.24 12.30 0.92
C LEU A 113 -7.48 11.40 1.00
N LEU A 114 -7.84 10.90 2.19
CA LEU A 114 -9.06 10.12 2.40
C LEU A 114 -10.32 10.91 2.01
N ALA A 115 -10.43 12.16 2.47
CA ALA A 115 -11.55 13.03 2.13
C ALA A 115 -11.64 13.28 0.62
N PHE A 116 -10.50 13.55 -0.04
CA PHE A 116 -10.45 13.72 -1.49
C PHE A 116 -10.86 12.43 -2.23
N GLY A 117 -10.42 11.26 -1.75
CA GLY A 117 -10.82 9.97 -2.29
C GLY A 117 -12.33 9.74 -2.25
N ILE A 118 -12.99 10.12 -1.15
CA ILE A 118 -14.46 10.07 -1.02
C ILE A 118 -15.13 10.96 -2.08
N VAL A 119 -14.63 12.18 -2.28
CA VAL A 119 -15.15 13.10 -3.31
C VAL A 119 -14.95 12.51 -4.72
N CYS A 120 -13.82 11.88 -4.99
CA CYS A 120 -13.56 11.23 -6.28
C CYS A 120 -14.59 10.16 -6.62
N ILE A 121 -15.08 9.40 -5.62
CA ILE A 121 -16.12 8.36 -5.81
C ILE A 121 -17.40 8.95 -6.43
N PHE A 122 -17.80 10.16 -6.04
CA PHE A 122 -19.03 10.78 -6.54
C PHE A 122 -18.82 11.60 -7.82
N THR A 123 -17.59 12.04 -8.09
CA THR A 123 -17.31 12.97 -9.19
C THR A 123 -17.08 12.24 -10.53
N TYR A 124 -16.72 10.96 -10.51
CA TYR A 124 -16.47 10.09 -11.69
C TYR A 124 -15.55 10.68 -12.77
N SER A 125 -14.78 11.73 -12.46
CA SER A 125 -13.93 12.44 -13.41
C SER A 125 -12.56 11.78 -13.53
N ARG A 126 -12.16 11.48 -14.77
CA ARG A 126 -10.86 10.84 -15.08
C ARG A 126 -9.68 11.65 -14.54
N LEU A 127 -9.71 12.97 -14.73
CA LEU A 127 -8.67 13.90 -14.29
C LEU A 127 -8.53 13.92 -12.76
N MET A 128 -9.66 13.93 -12.03
CA MET A 128 -9.65 13.89 -10.56
C MET A 128 -8.99 12.62 -10.03
N TYR A 129 -9.28 11.46 -10.64
CA TYR A 129 -8.64 10.20 -10.26
C TYR A 129 -7.14 10.18 -10.56
N THR A 130 -6.68 10.77 -11.67
CA THR A 130 -5.24 10.85 -11.97
C THR A 130 -4.53 11.76 -10.98
N ILE A 131 -5.13 12.90 -10.61
CA ILE A 131 -4.59 13.79 -9.56
C ILE A 131 -4.55 13.06 -8.22
N TYR A 132 -5.63 12.36 -7.85
CA TYR A 132 -5.68 11.54 -6.64
C TYR A 132 -4.57 10.50 -6.61
N ALA A 133 -4.36 9.79 -7.72
CA ALA A 133 -3.32 8.77 -7.81
C ALA A 133 -1.91 9.37 -7.67
N GLY A 134 -1.65 10.53 -8.31
CA GLY A 134 -0.38 11.25 -8.18
C GLY A 134 -0.12 11.75 -6.75
N LEU A 135 -1.10 12.40 -6.13
CA LEU A 135 -1.00 12.86 -4.73
C LEU A 135 -0.81 11.70 -3.76
N GLY A 136 -1.51 10.60 -3.99
CA GLY A 136 -1.34 9.36 -3.24
C GLY A 136 0.07 8.81 -3.40
N ALA A 137 0.61 8.71 -4.62
CA ALA A 137 1.92 8.13 -4.86
C ALA A 137 3.02 8.93 -4.14
N VAL A 138 2.94 10.26 -4.15
CA VAL A 138 3.83 11.14 -3.39
C VAL A 138 3.67 10.92 -1.88
N THR A 139 2.42 10.87 -1.40
CA THR A 139 2.09 10.65 0.02
C THR A 139 2.66 9.32 0.53
N PHE A 140 2.43 8.21 -0.16
CA PHE A 140 2.95 6.90 0.22
C PHE A 140 4.47 6.79 0.05
N SER A 141 5.08 7.54 -0.88
CA SER A 141 6.54 7.64 -0.96
C SER A 141 7.12 8.34 0.27
N ILE A 142 6.42 9.34 0.82
CA ILE A 142 6.82 9.98 2.08
C ILE A 142 6.62 9.04 3.27
N PHE A 143 5.52 8.28 3.30
CA PHE A 143 5.32 7.24 4.32
C PHE A 143 6.42 6.19 4.28
N LEU A 144 6.80 5.72 3.09
CA LEU A 144 7.91 4.79 2.94
C LEU A 144 9.21 5.36 3.52
N ALA A 145 9.46 6.66 3.32
CA ALA A 145 10.63 7.32 3.90
C ALA A 145 10.58 7.34 5.43
N VAL A 146 9.43 7.73 5.98
CA VAL A 146 9.19 7.78 7.44
C VAL A 146 9.34 6.39 8.06
N ASP A 147 8.69 5.38 7.50
CA ASP A 147 8.70 4.02 8.02
C ASP A 147 10.09 3.40 7.90
N THR A 148 10.80 3.66 6.81
CA THR A 148 12.22 3.29 6.68
C THR A 148 13.06 3.93 7.78
N GLN A 149 12.87 5.23 8.08
CA GLN A 149 13.59 5.90 9.17
C GLN A 149 13.22 5.38 10.56
N LEU A 150 11.95 5.03 10.80
CA LEU A 150 11.48 4.42 12.04
C LEU A 150 12.10 3.03 12.28
N ILE A 151 12.40 2.30 11.20
CA ILE A 151 13.00 0.95 11.24
C ILE A 151 14.51 1.00 11.42
N ILE A 152 15.20 1.91 10.73
CA ILE A 152 16.66 2.08 10.86
C ILE A 152 17.03 2.54 12.28
N GLY A 153 16.15 3.33 12.92
CA GLY A 153 16.38 3.87 14.26
C GLY A 153 17.41 5.02 14.26
N GLY A 154 17.80 5.48 15.45
CA GLY A 154 18.73 6.61 15.62
C GLY A 154 18.10 7.99 15.40
N LYS A 155 16.76 8.06 15.43
CA LYS A 155 15.93 9.28 15.37
C LYS A 155 14.99 9.34 16.58
N ARG A 156 14.10 10.35 16.61
CA ARG A 156 13.27 10.66 17.78
C ARG A 156 12.22 9.58 18.09
N HIS A 157 11.80 8.82 17.08
CA HIS A 157 10.92 7.67 17.20
C HIS A 157 11.58 6.47 16.53
N GLU A 158 11.62 5.33 17.21
CA GLU A 158 12.17 4.08 16.70
C GLU A 158 11.23 2.92 17.05
N ILE A 159 11.10 1.97 16.12
CA ILE A 159 10.35 0.74 16.37
C ILE A 159 11.25 -0.22 17.16
N SER A 160 10.69 -0.83 18.21
CA SER A 160 11.41 -1.84 18.98
C SER A 160 11.80 -3.02 18.06
N ALA A 161 13.01 -3.55 18.21
CA ALA A 161 13.48 -4.72 17.43
C ALA A 161 12.55 -5.95 17.55
N GLU A 162 11.77 -6.03 18.63
CA GLU A 162 10.74 -7.06 18.85
C GLU A 162 9.58 -6.98 17.84
N ASP A 163 9.37 -5.84 17.18
CA ASP A 163 8.26 -5.56 16.25
C ASP A 163 8.69 -5.65 14.77
N HIS A 164 9.73 -6.42 14.44
CA HIS A 164 10.24 -6.57 13.07
C HIS A 164 9.18 -7.06 12.06
N VAL A 165 8.23 -7.89 12.48
CA VAL A 165 7.10 -8.33 11.62
C VAL A 165 6.20 -7.15 11.25
N PHE A 166 5.93 -6.28 12.21
CA PHE A 166 5.11 -5.09 12.01
C PHE A 166 5.83 -4.04 11.16
N ALA A 167 7.12 -3.82 11.41
CA ALA A 167 7.99 -3.02 10.55
C ALA A 167 7.97 -3.51 9.09
N SER A 168 8.14 -4.81 8.89
CA SER A 168 8.11 -5.42 7.54
C SER A 168 6.75 -5.25 6.87
N LEU A 169 5.66 -5.37 7.64
CA LEU A 169 4.30 -5.16 7.16
C LEU A 169 4.06 -3.72 6.69
N MET A 170 4.55 -2.72 7.43
CA MET A 170 4.41 -1.31 7.04
C MET A 170 5.09 -1.01 5.71
N LEU A 171 6.35 -1.42 5.56
CA LEU A 171 7.07 -1.28 4.29
C LEU A 171 6.36 -2.02 3.15
N TYR A 172 5.83 -3.22 3.40
CA TYR A 172 5.08 -3.97 2.40
C TYR A 172 3.83 -3.22 1.93
N ILE A 173 3.05 -2.67 2.87
CA ILE A 173 1.84 -1.91 2.58
C ILE A 173 2.18 -0.69 1.73
N ASP A 174 3.21 0.08 2.10
CA ASP A 174 3.62 1.27 1.34
C ASP A 174 4.04 0.92 -0.09
N VAL A 175 4.89 -0.09 -0.26
CA VAL A 175 5.35 -0.52 -1.59
C VAL A 175 4.18 -0.97 -2.47
N VAL A 176 3.23 -1.72 -1.91
CA VAL A 176 2.04 -2.17 -2.65
C VAL A 176 1.14 -1.00 -3.05
N TYR A 177 0.93 -0.02 -2.17
CA TYR A 177 0.12 1.15 -2.50
C TYR A 177 0.80 2.05 -3.53
N ILE A 178 2.11 2.31 -3.42
CA ILE A 178 2.88 3.03 -4.45
C ILE A 178 2.70 2.32 -5.79
N PHE A 179 2.86 1.00 -5.82
CA PHE A 179 2.64 0.19 -7.02
C PHE A 179 1.25 0.39 -7.62
N LEU A 180 0.19 0.23 -6.82
CA LEU A 180 -1.19 0.38 -7.29
C LEU A 180 -1.48 1.79 -7.81
N LEU A 181 -0.91 2.82 -7.19
CA LEU A 181 -1.08 4.22 -7.58
C LEU A 181 -0.30 4.53 -8.88
N CYS A 182 0.93 4.05 -9.02
CA CYS A 182 1.70 4.13 -10.27
C CYS A 182 0.97 3.41 -11.41
N LEU A 183 0.46 2.20 -11.16
CA LEU A 183 -0.34 1.45 -12.13
C LEU A 183 -1.60 2.23 -12.53
N ALA A 184 -2.29 2.88 -11.59
CA ALA A 184 -3.47 3.69 -11.88
C ALA A 184 -3.16 4.93 -12.74
N ILE A 185 -1.97 5.51 -12.59
CA ILE A 185 -1.49 6.65 -13.39
C ILE A 185 -1.19 6.17 -14.82
N GLU A 186 -0.34 5.16 -15.00
CA GLU A 186 0.06 4.63 -16.32
C GLU A 186 -1.15 4.20 -17.16
N ASN A 187 -2.05 3.43 -16.56
CA ASN A 187 -3.29 2.97 -17.18
C ASN A 187 -4.17 4.10 -17.70
N LYS A 188 -4.04 5.32 -17.16
CA LYS A 188 -4.81 6.48 -17.60
C LYS A 188 -4.00 7.49 -18.40
N ILE A 189 -2.70 7.32 -18.58
CA ILE A 189 -1.86 8.17 -19.45
C ILE A 189 -1.78 7.60 -20.88
N ILE A 190 -1.91 6.28 -21.05
CA ILE A 190 -1.72 5.57 -22.33
C ILE A 190 -3.01 5.50 -23.20
N LEU A 191 -4.13 6.08 -22.76
CA LEU A 191 -5.42 6.13 -23.48
C LEU A 191 -5.91 7.56 -23.71
#